data_AF-A0A9X6B2E6-F1
#
_entry.id   AF-A0A9X6B2E6-F1
#
_cell.length_a   1.000
_cell.length_b   1.000
_cell.length_c   1.000
_cell.angle_alpha   90.00
_cell.angle_beta   90.00
_cell.angle_gamma   90.00
#
_symmetry.space_group_name_H-M   'P 1'
#
loop_
_entity.id
_entity.type
_entity.pdbx_description
1 polymer ?
#
loop_
_entity_poly.entity_id
_entity_poly.type
_entity_poly.pdbx_seq_one_letter_code
_entity_poly.pdbx_strand_id
1 'polypeptide(L)'
;KFTIENPNAIYGEKLRLPEGVTVRRKLEESSFHYIFDHETFGEIGKIVFQKENGYILYFDTYLSEHVVENSPPALMLKEIGNILQKEILRLR
;
A
#
# COMPACT_ATOMS: atom_id res chain seq x y z
N LYS A 1 -17.87 -9.62 1.71
CA LYS A 1 -18.21 -8.73 0.56
C LYS A 1 -16.97 -7.94 0.23
N PHE A 2 -16.36 -8.16 -0.95
CA PHE A 2 -15.23 -7.37 -1.42
C PHE A 2 -15.77 -6.10 -2.06
N THR A 3 -15.67 -4.97 -1.38
CA THR A 3 -15.93 -3.66 -1.99
C THR A 3 -14.70 -3.31 -2.83
N ILE A 4 -14.82 -3.42 -4.15
CA ILE A 4 -13.81 -2.93 -5.09
C ILE A 4 -13.99 -1.40 -5.16
N GLU A 5 -13.45 -0.71 -4.16
CA GLU A 5 -13.31 0.75 -4.23
C GLU A 5 -12.09 1.07 -5.09
N ASN A 6 -12.34 1.77 -6.21
CA ASN A 6 -11.40 2.44 -7.11
C ASN A 6 -9.95 1.91 -7.12
N PRO A 7 -9.49 1.23 -8.19
CA PRO A 7 -8.26 0.42 -8.20
C PRO A 7 -6.93 1.18 -8.00
N ASN A 8 -6.95 2.48 -7.73
CA ASN A 8 -5.76 3.30 -7.48
C ASN A 8 -5.94 4.32 -6.33
N ALA A 9 -6.93 4.12 -5.45
CA ALA A 9 -7.13 5.00 -4.30
C ALA A 9 -6.51 4.40 -3.03
N ILE A 10 -5.54 5.10 -2.45
CA ILE A 10 -5.00 4.80 -1.13
C ILE A 10 -5.41 5.95 -0.23
N TYR A 11 -6.14 5.65 0.84
CA TYR A 11 -6.66 6.65 1.79
C TYR A 11 -7.63 7.69 1.17
N GLY A 12 -8.40 7.29 0.15
CA GLY A 12 -9.33 8.20 -0.54
C GLY A 12 -8.65 9.17 -1.51
N GLU A 13 -7.33 9.29 -1.44
CA GLU A 13 -6.50 10.05 -2.37
C GLU A 13 -6.08 9.19 -3.57
N LYS A 14 -6.07 9.79 -4.76
CA LYS A 14 -5.47 9.17 -5.94
C LYS A 14 -3.96 9.30 -5.86
N LEU A 15 -3.30 8.34 -5.20
CA LEU A 15 -1.86 8.24 -5.29
C LEU A 15 -1.45 7.86 -6.71
N ARG A 16 -0.47 8.58 -7.26
CA ARG A 16 0.21 8.13 -8.48
C ARG A 16 1.13 6.99 -8.10
N LEU A 17 0.78 5.78 -8.52
CA LEU A 17 1.61 4.59 -8.34
C LEU A 17 2.71 4.56 -9.41
N PRO A 18 3.84 3.88 -9.13
CA PRO A 18 4.82 3.55 -10.16
C PRO A 18 4.17 2.83 -11.35
N GLU A 19 4.78 2.97 -12.52
CA GLU A 19 4.32 2.30 -13.74
C GLU A 19 4.20 0.78 -13.53
N GLY A 20 3.17 0.17 -14.11
CA GLY A 20 2.92 -1.27 -13.99
C GLY A 20 2.37 -1.73 -12.64
N VAL A 21 2.24 -0.85 -11.63
CA VAL A 21 1.74 -1.19 -10.29
C VAL A 21 0.24 -0.90 -10.16
N THR A 22 -0.49 -1.87 -9.62
CA THR A 22 -1.90 -1.77 -9.24
C THR A 22 -2.04 -2.01 -7.74
N VAL A 23 -3.14 -1.52 -7.15
CA VAL A 23 -3.39 -1.68 -5.72
C VAL A 23 -4.78 -2.25 -5.46
N ARG A 24 -4.85 -3.17 -4.49
CA ARG A 24 -6.08 -3.78 -4.01
C ARG A 24 -6.21 -3.52 -2.52
N ARG A 25 -7.39 -3.14 -2.06
CA ARG A 25 -7.65 -2.90 -0.63
C ARG A 25 -8.34 -4.08 0.02
N LYS A 26 -7.84 -4.50 1.18
CA LYS A 26 -8.51 -5.42 2.10
C LYS A 26 -8.79 -4.69 3.41
N LEU A 27 -10.03 -4.77 3.89
CA LEU A 27 -10.44 -4.21 5.17
C LEU A 27 -10.54 -5.32 6.21
N GLU A 28 -9.96 -5.10 7.38
CA GLU A 28 -10.07 -5.95 8.55
C GLU A 28 -10.57 -5.10 9.74
N GLU A 29 -10.91 -5.75 10.86
CA GLU A 29 -11.52 -5.07 12.02
C GLU A 29 -10.61 -4.00 12.61
N SER A 30 -9.33 -4.32 12.79
CA SER A 30 -8.32 -3.46 13.39
C SER A 30 -7.31 -2.88 12.38
N SER A 31 -7.49 -3.12 11.07
CA SER A 31 -6.51 -2.71 10.07
C SER A 31 -7.09 -2.54 8.67
N PHE A 32 -6.28 -1.95 7.80
CA PHE A 32 -6.56 -1.89 6.37
C PHE A 32 -5.28 -2.12 5.60
N HIS A 33 -5.35 -3.03 4.64
CA HIS A 33 -4.21 -3.49 3.87
C HIS A 33 -4.34 -3.01 2.44
N TYR A 34 -3.30 -2.40 1.92
CA TYR A 34 -3.13 -2.15 0.50
C TYR A 34 -2.12 -3.17 -0.02
N ILE A 35 -2.59 -4.06 -0.89
CA ILE A 35 -1.77 -5.08 -1.53
C ILE A 35 -1.41 -4.54 -2.91
N PHE A 36 -0.13 -4.61 -3.24
CA PHE A 36 0.43 -4.06 -4.47
C PHE A 36 0.84 -5.19 -5.39
N ASP A 37 0.35 -5.14 -6.63
CA ASP A 37 0.63 -6.11 -7.67
C ASP A 37 1.27 -5.37 -8.86
N HIS A 38 2.39 -5.86 -9.36
CA HIS A 38 3.02 -5.37 -10.57
C HIS A 38 2.79 -6.35 -11.73
N GLU A 39 2.51 -5.83 -12.93
CA GLU A 39 2.19 -6.63 -14.11
C GLU A 39 3.20 -7.75 -14.43
N THR A 40 4.50 -7.47 -14.30
CA THR A 40 5.60 -8.44 -14.52
C THR A 40 5.97 -9.25 -13.28
N PHE A 41 5.97 -8.65 -12.08
CA PHE A 41 6.55 -9.27 -10.87
C PHE A 41 5.50 -9.96 -9.98
N GLY A 42 4.21 -9.82 -10.29
CA GLY A 42 3.12 -10.26 -9.43
C GLY A 42 3.03 -9.41 -8.16
N GLU A 43 2.55 -10.00 -7.07
CA GLU A 43 2.42 -9.30 -5.79
C GLU A 43 3.78 -8.82 -5.29
N ILE A 44 4.01 -7.52 -5.20
CA ILE A 44 5.30 -6.95 -4.74
C ILE A 44 5.34 -6.76 -3.22
N GLY A 45 4.17 -6.64 -2.60
CA GLY A 45 4.03 -6.61 -1.15
C GLY A 45 2.76 -5.89 -0.72
N LYS A 46 2.73 -5.48 0.55
CA LYS A 46 1.59 -4.82 1.16
C LYS A 46 2.00 -3.72 2.12
N ILE A 47 1.13 -2.72 2.26
CA ILE A 47 1.19 -1.72 3.31
C ILE A 47 -0.01 -1.94 4.22
N VAL A 48 0.27 -2.13 5.50
CA VAL A 48 -0.73 -2.38 6.54
C VAL A 48 -0.82 -1.16 7.41
N PHE A 49 -2.01 -0.58 7.48
CA PHE A 49 -2.28 0.49 8.41
C PHE A 49 -3.04 -0.05 9.61
N GLN A 50 -2.52 0.22 10.80
CA GLN A 50 -3.12 -0.18 12.06
C GLN A 50 -4.13 0.87 12.52
N LYS A 51 -5.28 0.38 12.99
CA LYS A 51 -6.36 1.21 13.52
C LYS A 51 -6.62 0.89 14.97
N GLU A 52 -6.91 1.94 15.74
CA GLU A 52 -7.47 1.83 17.09
C GLU A 52 -8.62 2.83 17.22
N ASN A 53 -9.79 2.37 17.65
CA ASN A 53 -11.00 3.19 17.78
C ASN A 53 -11.38 3.96 16.49
N GLY A 54 -11.09 3.39 15.32
CA GLY A 54 -11.35 4.02 14.02
C GLY A 54 -10.26 4.99 13.54
N TYR A 55 -9.27 5.30 14.38
CA TYR A 55 -8.15 6.18 14.03
C TYR A 55 -6.95 5.39 13.56
N ILE A 56 -6.24 5.94 12.58
CA ILE A 56 -4.98 5.39 12.08
C ILE A 56 -3.87 5.76 13.05
N LEU A 57 -3.14 4.76 13.54
CA LEU A 57 -1.99 4.98 14.41
C LEU A 57 -0.72 5.14 13.59
N TYR A 58 -0.40 4.12 12.80
CA TYR A 58 0.80 4.01 11.98
C TYR A 58 0.54 3.05 10.82
N PHE A 59 1.53 2.94 9.93
CA PHE A 59 1.54 1.91 8.91
C PHE A 59 2.90 1.23 8.82
N ASP A 60 2.88 -0.03 8.42
CA ASP A 60 4.05 -0.85 8.14
C ASP A 60 4.03 -1.32 6.69
N THR A 61 5.22 -1.57 6.15
CA THR A 61 5.42 -2.07 4.79
C THR A 61 6.03 -3.45 4.84
N TYR A 62 5.46 -4.40 4.09
CA TYR A 62 5.92 -5.78 4.03
C TYR A 62 6.13 -6.19 2.57
N LEU A 63 7.31 -6.72 2.26
CA LEU A 63 7.58 -7.33 0.96
C LEU A 63 6.88 -8.69 0.87
N SER A 64 6.48 -9.08 -0.34
CA SER A 64 6.04 -10.45 -0.60
C SER A 64 7.20 -11.42 -0.42
N GLU A 65 6.89 -12.67 -0.05
CA GLU A 65 7.90 -13.69 0.28
C GLU A 65 8.87 -13.98 -0.86
N HIS A 66 8.43 -13.85 -2.12
CA HIS A 66 9.26 -14.07 -3.31
C HIS A 66 10.09 -12.84 -3.74
N VAL A 67 9.91 -11.70 -3.08
CA VAL A 67 10.59 -10.46 -3.42
C VAL A 67 11.88 -10.32 -2.62
N VAL A 68 13.01 -10.30 -3.34
CA VAL A 68 14.34 -10.09 -2.75
C VAL A 68 14.51 -8.63 -2.33
N GLU A 69 15.13 -8.39 -1.18
CA GLU A 69 15.47 -7.03 -0.73
C GLU A 69 16.28 -6.25 -1.77
N ASN A 70 16.03 -4.95 -1.89
CA ASN A 70 16.67 -4.03 -2.85
C ASN A 70 16.49 -4.38 -4.34
N SER A 71 15.68 -5.39 -4.68
CA SER A 71 15.25 -5.65 -6.05
C SER A 71 14.32 -4.54 -6.57
N PRO A 72 14.11 -4.43 -7.90
CA PRO A 72 13.16 -3.47 -8.46
C PRO A 72 11.77 -3.45 -7.79
N PRO A 73 11.06 -4.58 -7.58
CA PRO A 73 9.76 -4.57 -6.88
C PRO A 73 9.87 -4.10 -5.41
N ALA A 74 10.98 -4.40 -4.72
CA ALA A 74 11.20 -3.90 -3.37
C ALA A 74 11.41 -2.37 -3.33
N LEU A 75 12.14 -1.83 -4.31
CA LEU A 75 12.36 -0.39 -4.44
C LEU A 75 11.05 0.35 -4.80
N MET A 76 10.21 -0.23 -5.66
CA MET A 76 8.87 0.29 -5.97
C MET A 76 8.00 0.37 -4.72
N LEU A 77 7.95 -0.70 -3.92
CA LEU A 77 7.16 -0.69 -2.68
C LEU A 77 7.69 0.34 -1.67
N LYS A 78 9.01 0.49 -1.56
CA LYS A 78 9.64 1.53 -0.75
C LYS A 78 9.28 2.94 -1.21
N GLU A 79 9.27 3.18 -2.52
CA GLU A 79 8.86 4.46 -3.10
C GLU A 79 7.40 4.79 -2.76
N ILE A 80 6.48 3.82 -2.88
CA ILE A 80 5.08 3.98 -2.51
C ILE A 80 4.95 4.33 -1.03
N GLY A 81 5.69 3.64 -0.14
CA GLY A 81 5.73 3.96 1.29
C GLY A 81 6.21 5.39 1.55
N ASN A 82 7.24 5.86 0.84
CA ASN A 82 7.74 7.23 0.96
C ASN A 82 6.73 8.28 0.48
N ILE A 83 6.00 8.02 -0.61
CA ILE A 83 4.94 8.90 -1.10
C ILE A 83 3.84 9.00 -0.04
N LEU A 84 3.39 7.86 0.50
CA LEU A 84 2.36 7.82 1.54
C LEU A 84 2.78 8.57 2.79
N GLN A 85 4.02 8.38 3.25
CA GLN A 85 4.53 9.13 4.39
C GLN A 85 4.49 10.64 4.14
N LYS A 86 4.88 11.10 2.95
CA LYS A 86 4.82 12.53 2.58
C LYS A 86 3.39 13.05 2.56
N GLU A 87 2.44 12.32 1.98
CA GLU A 87 1.04 12.75 1.91
C GLU A 87 0.38 12.80 3.30
N ILE A 88 0.66 11.81 4.17
CA ILE A 88 0.16 11.80 5.55
C ILE A 88 0.79 12.94 6.37
N LEU A 89 2.08 13.22 6.19
CA LEU A 89 2.75 14.32 6.89
C LEU A 89 2.34 15.70 6.37
N ARG A 90 1.92 15.83 5.11
CA ARG A 90 1.37 17.08 4.55
C ARG A 90 0.02 17.48 5.17
N LEU A 91 -0.74 16.52 5.67
CA LEU A 91 -2.06 16.73 6.28
C LEU A 91 -1.98 17.14 7.76
N ARG A 92 -0.81 17.53 8.27
CA ARG A 92 -0.60 17.99 9.65
C ARG A 92 -0.27 19.47 9.74
#